data_AF-X1DLU1-F1
#
_entry.id   AF-X1DLU1-F1
#
_cell.length_a   1.000
_cell.length_b   1.000
_cell.length_c   1.000
_cell.angle_alpha   90.00
_cell.angle_beta   90.00
_cell.angle_gamma   90.00
#
_symmetry.space_group_name_H-M   'P 1'
#
loop_
_entity.id
_entity.type
_entity.pdbx_description
1 polymer ?
#
loop_
_entity_poly.entity_id
_entity_poly.type
_entity_poly.pdbx_seq_one_letter_code
_entity_poly.pdbx_strand_id
1 'polypeptide(L)'
;NVPKVLDSHSTHVSSRMGGLDGRTLRSGDILMGERNSRPIELYDGLQIPTKLIPKYKRETTIKVLMGPQHEYYTSEGVDTFLSSQYTVSSKSNRMGYRLEGEKIVNIKGTDIISEAIPLGAIQVPR
;
A
#
# COMPACT_ATOMS: atom_id res chain seq x y z
N ASN A 1 -21.39 -9.15 -6.44
CA ASN A 1 -22.11 -9.40 -5.18
C ASN A 1 -21.43 -10.55 -4.48
N VAL A 2 -20.68 -10.24 -3.43
CA VAL A 2 -19.97 -11.23 -2.59
C VAL A 2 -20.38 -10.95 -1.14
N PRO A 3 -20.40 -11.93 -0.23
CA PRO A 3 -20.76 -11.67 1.16
C PRO A 3 -19.85 -10.63 1.81
N LYS A 4 -20.39 -9.87 2.76
CA LYS A 4 -19.57 -9.02 3.63
C LYS A 4 -18.92 -9.87 4.71
N VAL A 5 -17.66 -9.57 5.00
CA VAL A 5 -16.93 -10.09 6.15
C VAL A 5 -16.39 -8.88 6.91
N LEU A 6 -16.72 -8.76 8.20
CA LEU A 6 -16.40 -7.58 9.01
C LEU A 6 -16.80 -6.26 8.30
N ASP A 7 -18.03 -6.22 7.78
CA ASP A 7 -18.62 -5.11 7.01
C ASP A 7 -17.89 -4.67 5.72
N SER A 8 -16.92 -5.46 5.23
CA SER A 8 -16.20 -5.20 3.99
C SER A 8 -16.39 -6.30 2.95
N HIS A 9 -16.30 -5.94 1.67
CA HIS A 9 -16.17 -6.90 0.56
C HIS A 9 -14.71 -7.14 0.16
N SER A 10 -13.75 -6.50 0.83
CA SER A 10 -12.33 -6.61 0.51
C SER A 10 -11.81 -8.03 0.72
N THR A 11 -10.84 -8.43 -0.09
CA THR A 11 -10.19 -9.73 0.03
C THR A 11 -8.88 -9.61 0.81
N HIS A 12 -8.78 -10.35 1.91
CA HIS A 12 -7.54 -10.54 2.63
C HIS A 12 -7.01 -11.97 2.38
N VAL A 13 -6.14 -12.08 1.38
CA VAL A 13 -5.72 -13.38 0.82
C VAL A 13 -4.98 -14.25 1.83
N SER A 14 -4.10 -13.66 2.66
CA SER A 14 -3.29 -14.41 3.62
C SER A 14 -4.13 -15.11 4.68
N SER A 15 -5.23 -14.49 5.13
CA SER A 15 -6.18 -15.08 6.09
C SER A 15 -7.39 -15.74 5.43
N ARG A 16 -7.48 -15.73 4.09
CA ARG A 16 -8.62 -16.21 3.31
C ARG A 16 -9.97 -15.61 3.72
N MET A 17 -10.01 -14.30 3.88
CA MET A 17 -11.22 -13.58 4.29
C MET A 17 -11.77 -12.68 3.18
N GLY A 18 -13.11 -12.61 3.09
CA GLY A 18 -13.84 -11.69 2.21
C GLY A 18 -13.65 -11.94 0.71
N GLY A 19 -14.22 -11.06 -0.13
CA GLY A 19 -14.20 -11.24 -1.59
C GLY A 19 -14.87 -12.52 -2.07
N LEU A 20 -14.34 -13.10 -3.16
CA LEU A 20 -14.75 -14.41 -3.66
C LEU A 20 -13.91 -15.49 -2.96
N ASP A 21 -14.52 -16.19 -2.02
CA ASP A 21 -13.93 -17.31 -1.25
C ASP A 21 -12.58 -16.98 -0.57
N GLY A 22 -12.29 -15.71 -0.24
CA GLY A 22 -11.05 -15.33 0.42
C GLY A 22 -9.79 -15.42 -0.43
N ARG A 23 -9.90 -15.53 -1.77
CA ARG A 23 -8.77 -15.83 -2.65
C ARG A 23 -8.69 -14.89 -3.86
N THR A 24 -7.58 -14.98 -4.58
CA THR A 24 -7.48 -14.37 -5.91
C THR A 24 -8.43 -15.08 -6.87
N LEU A 25 -8.89 -14.34 -7.89
CA LEU A 25 -9.67 -14.89 -8.98
C LEU A 25 -8.87 -15.94 -9.76
N ARG A 26 -9.59 -16.87 -10.38
CA ARG A 26 -9.08 -17.97 -11.19
C ARG A 26 -9.92 -18.08 -12.46
N SER A 27 -9.35 -18.72 -13.47
CA SER A 27 -10.09 -19.07 -14.68
C SER A 27 -11.35 -19.85 -14.33
N GLY A 28 -12.48 -19.46 -14.92
CA GLY A 28 -13.80 -20.06 -14.68
C GLY A 28 -14.59 -19.46 -13.51
N ASP A 29 -14.00 -18.56 -12.72
CA ASP A 29 -14.78 -17.82 -11.70
C ASP A 29 -15.84 -16.92 -12.36
N ILE A 30 -17.02 -16.88 -11.76
CA ILE A 30 -18.14 -16.03 -12.20
C ILE A 30 -18.42 -15.00 -11.11
N LEU A 31 -18.30 -13.72 -11.44
CA LEU A 31 -18.67 -12.61 -10.56
C LEU A 31 -20.06 -12.09 -10.96
N MET A 32 -21.04 -12.27 -10.08
CA MET A 32 -22.37 -11.72 -10.30
C MET A 32 -22.40 -10.23 -9.97
N GLY A 33 -22.67 -9.39 -10.96
CA GLY A 33 -23.01 -7.98 -10.73
C GLY A 33 -24.45 -7.83 -10.25
N GLU A 34 -24.76 -6.71 -9.60
CA GLU A 34 -26.16 -6.30 -9.45
C GLU A 34 -26.59 -5.57 -10.71
N ARG A 35 -27.87 -5.73 -11.09
CA ARG A 35 -28.41 -5.02 -12.23
C ARG A 35 -28.48 -3.54 -11.89
N ASN A 36 -27.71 -2.71 -12.59
CA ASN A 36 -27.86 -1.27 -12.49
C ASN A 36 -29.25 -0.91 -13.05
N SER A 37 -30.08 -0.26 -12.24
CA SER A 37 -31.43 0.15 -12.62
C SER A 37 -31.44 1.37 -13.53
N ARG A 38 -30.30 2.04 -13.70
CA ARG A 38 -30.17 3.22 -14.55
C ARG A 38 -29.96 2.82 -16.03
N PRO A 39 -30.65 3.49 -16.96
CA PRO A 39 -30.42 3.32 -18.40
C PRO A 39 -28.95 3.53 -18.75
N ILE A 40 -28.40 2.67 -19.62
CA ILE A 40 -26.97 2.68 -19.99
C ILE A 40 -26.60 3.96 -20.75
N GLU A 41 -27.57 4.55 -21.46
CA GLU A 41 -27.47 5.77 -22.24
C GLU A 41 -27.09 6.98 -21.37
N LEU A 42 -27.42 6.95 -20.07
CA LEU A 42 -27.03 8.01 -19.12
C LEU A 42 -25.51 8.04 -18.84
N TYR A 43 -24.81 6.97 -19.21
CA TYR A 43 -23.36 6.86 -19.08
C TYR A 43 -22.64 7.07 -20.41
N ASP A 44 -23.37 7.32 -21.50
CA ASP A 44 -22.75 7.53 -22.81
C ASP A 44 -21.87 8.78 -22.79
N GLY A 45 -20.65 8.64 -23.29
CA GLY A 45 -19.62 9.69 -23.23
C GLY A 45 -19.11 10.03 -21.83
N LEU A 46 -19.55 9.35 -20.76
CA LEU A 46 -19.07 9.62 -19.40
C LEU A 46 -17.60 9.20 -19.27
N GLN A 47 -16.72 10.18 -19.12
CA GLN A 47 -15.29 9.97 -18.96
C GLN A 47 -14.76 10.78 -17.78
N ILE A 48 -13.76 10.23 -17.12
CA ILE A 48 -13.00 10.97 -16.10
C ILE A 48 -12.21 12.07 -16.84
N PRO A 49 -12.32 13.35 -16.45
CA PRO A 49 -11.49 14.40 -17.02
C PRO A 49 -10.02 14.02 -16.96
N THR A 50 -9.29 14.11 -18.08
CA THR A 50 -7.90 13.64 -18.19
C THR A 50 -6.98 14.20 -17.10
N LYS A 51 -7.24 15.43 -16.65
CA LYS A 51 -6.50 16.09 -15.56
C LYS A 51 -6.62 15.41 -14.19
N LEU A 52 -7.68 14.62 -13.96
CA LEU A 52 -7.91 13.88 -12.72
C LEU A 52 -7.31 12.47 -12.76
N ILE A 53 -6.86 12.01 -13.92
CA ILE A 53 -6.23 10.69 -14.06
C ILE A 53 -4.79 10.81 -13.53
N PRO A 54 -4.43 10.10 -12.46
CA PRO A 54 -3.10 10.17 -11.88
C PRO A 54 -2.06 9.62 -12.86
N LYS A 55 -0.92 10.33 -12.98
CA LYS A 55 0.23 9.90 -13.78
C LYS A 55 1.26 9.24 -12.87
N TYR A 56 1.35 7.92 -12.92
CA TYR A 56 2.34 7.14 -12.16
C TYR A 56 3.65 7.03 -12.94
N LYS A 57 4.71 7.63 -12.41
CA LYS A 57 6.06 7.53 -12.96
C LYS A 57 6.82 6.38 -12.29
N ARG A 58 7.87 5.88 -12.95
CA ARG A 58 8.78 4.89 -12.34
C ARG A 58 9.51 5.44 -11.12
N GLU A 59 9.86 6.72 -11.17
CA GLU A 59 10.49 7.46 -10.07
C GLU A 59 9.49 8.47 -9.54
N THR A 60 9.32 8.49 -8.21
CA THR A 60 8.43 9.42 -7.54
C THR A 60 9.00 9.83 -6.20
N THR A 61 8.81 11.11 -5.85
CA THR A 61 9.10 11.61 -4.51
C THR A 61 7.87 11.39 -3.64
N ILE A 62 8.06 10.75 -2.49
CA ILE A 62 7.00 10.51 -1.51
C ILE A 62 7.25 11.44 -0.32
N LYS A 63 6.23 12.20 0.07
CA LYS A 63 6.29 13.03 1.27
C LYS A 63 6.12 12.14 2.50
N VAL A 64 6.97 12.35 3.49
CA VAL A 64 6.93 11.62 4.76
C VAL A 64 6.73 12.59 5.91
N LEU A 65 6.08 12.10 6.97
CA LEU A 65 6.07 12.77 8.26
C LEU A 65 7.07 12.03 9.15
N MET A 66 8.02 12.76 9.74
CA MET A 66 9.02 12.15 10.62
C MET A 66 8.38 11.66 11.93
N GLY A 67 8.87 10.53 12.42
CA GLY A 67 8.41 9.90 13.66
C GLY A 67 7.60 8.63 13.45
N PRO A 68 7.25 7.91 14.54
CA PRO A 68 7.47 8.30 15.93
C PRO A 68 8.95 8.21 16.38
N GLN A 69 9.73 7.28 15.84
CA GLN A 69 11.07 6.94 16.36
C GLN A 69 12.24 7.62 15.63
N HIS A 70 12.04 8.80 15.03
CA HIS A 70 13.12 9.47 14.29
C HIS A 70 14.35 9.78 15.17
N GLU A 71 14.15 9.99 16.48
CA GLU A 71 15.20 10.21 17.49
C GLU A 71 16.14 9.01 17.69
N TYR A 72 15.80 7.83 17.15
CA TYR A 72 16.67 6.65 17.19
C TYR A 72 17.73 6.66 16.08
N TYR A 73 17.68 7.64 15.17
CA TYR A 73 18.59 7.76 14.04
C TYR A 73 19.53 8.95 14.19
N THR A 74 20.75 8.80 13.66
CA THR A 74 21.71 9.91 13.63
C THR A 74 21.21 10.97 12.66
N SER A 75 21.73 12.19 12.76
CA SER A 75 21.48 13.23 11.74
C SER A 75 21.86 12.73 10.34
N GLU A 76 22.99 12.06 10.21
CA GLU A 76 23.43 11.41 8.96
C GLU A 76 22.44 10.36 8.45
N GLY A 77 21.87 9.53 9.34
CA GLY A 77 20.86 8.55 8.97
C GLY A 77 19.57 9.20 8.48
N VAL A 78 19.10 10.24 9.16
CA VAL A 78 17.94 11.03 8.74
C VAL A 78 18.20 11.69 7.38
N ASP A 79 19.37 12.29 7.19
CA ASP A 79 19.75 12.92 5.92
C ASP A 79 19.83 11.89 4.79
N THR A 80 20.41 10.72 5.06
CA THR A 80 20.46 9.60 4.12
C THR A 80 19.05 9.19 3.70
N PHE A 81 18.14 8.99 4.66
CA PHE A 81 16.76 8.61 4.39
C PHE A 81 16.00 9.63 3.53
N LEU A 82 16.20 10.92 3.79
CA LEU A 82 15.48 12.00 3.09
C LEU A 82 16.08 12.37 1.74
N SER A 83 17.36 12.10 1.52
CA SER A 83 18.09 12.49 0.29
C SER A 83 18.40 11.34 -0.66
N SER A 84 18.40 10.10 -0.19
CA SER A 84 18.73 8.93 -1.01
C SER A 84 17.54 8.43 -1.82
N GLN A 85 17.85 7.76 -2.92
CA GLN A 85 16.87 7.00 -3.69
C GLN A 85 16.75 5.58 -3.15
N TYR A 86 15.53 5.08 -3.13
CA TYR A 86 15.21 3.72 -2.71
C TYR A 86 14.43 3.00 -3.82
N THR A 87 14.86 1.78 -4.15
CA THR A 87 14.24 0.94 -5.16
C THR A 87 13.28 -0.05 -4.51
N VAL A 88 12.09 -0.21 -5.08
CA VAL A 88 11.13 -1.23 -4.62
C VAL A 88 11.65 -2.61 -5.00
N SER A 89 11.89 -3.45 -3.99
CA SER A 89 12.34 -4.83 -4.14
C SER A 89 11.25 -5.73 -4.72
N SER A 90 11.65 -6.77 -5.43
CA SER A 90 10.76 -7.83 -5.93
C SER A 90 10.06 -8.63 -4.83
N LYS A 91 10.52 -8.51 -3.57
CA LYS A 91 9.90 -9.14 -2.39
C LYS A 91 8.71 -8.35 -1.83
N SER A 92 8.31 -7.26 -2.48
CA SER A 92 7.17 -6.43 -2.05
C SER A 92 5.82 -7.06 -2.39
N ASN A 93 4.85 -6.92 -1.50
CA ASN A 93 3.48 -7.41 -1.71
C ASN A 93 2.46 -6.54 -0.96
N ARG A 94 1.22 -7.03 -0.83
CA ARG A 94 0.13 -6.29 -0.16
C ARG A 94 0.32 -6.10 1.35
N MET A 95 1.23 -6.83 2.00
CA MET A 95 1.57 -6.62 3.41
C MET A 95 2.48 -5.42 3.60
N GLY A 96 3.38 -5.17 2.65
CA GLY A 96 4.37 -4.10 2.75
C GLY A 96 5.34 -4.11 1.57
N TYR A 97 5.95 -2.95 1.35
CA TYR A 97 6.98 -2.77 0.34
C TYR A 97 8.34 -2.89 1.01
N ARG A 98 9.21 -3.70 0.42
CA ARG A 98 10.60 -3.80 0.83
C ARG A 98 11.41 -2.87 -0.07
N LEU A 99 12.20 -1.99 0.54
CA LEU A 99 13.01 -1.01 -0.16
C LEU A 99 14.49 -1.40 -0.07
N GLU A 100 15.19 -1.23 -1.19
CA GLU A 100 16.63 -1.43 -1.32
C GLU A 100 17.28 -0.07 -1.60
N GLY A 101 18.32 0.28 -0.85
CA GLY A 101 19.00 1.57 -0.97
C GLY A 101 20.03 1.77 0.14
N GLU A 102 20.45 3.02 0.31
CA GLU A 102 21.49 3.39 1.26
C GLU A 102 21.12 3.08 2.72
N LYS A 103 22.14 2.64 3.46
CA LYS A 103 21.98 2.23 4.86
C LYS A 103 21.71 3.44 5.74
N ILE A 104 20.59 3.40 6.46
CA ILE A 104 20.22 4.43 7.43
C ILE A 104 20.92 4.14 8.75
N VAL A 105 21.78 5.07 9.20
CA VAL A 105 22.56 4.93 10.44
C VAL A 105 21.70 5.22 11.66
N ASN A 106 21.75 4.34 12.66
CA ASN A 106 21.02 4.47 13.93
C ASN A 106 21.95 4.77 15.12
N ILE A 107 21.40 5.44 16.15
CA ILE A 107 22.10 5.78 17.40
C ILE A 107 22.03 4.60 18.37
N LYS A 108 20.89 3.91 18.43
CA LYS A 108 20.62 2.76 19.29
C LYS A 108 20.28 1.55 18.44
N GLY A 109 20.50 0.36 18.98
CA GLY A 109 20.00 -0.88 18.36
C GLY A 109 18.48 -0.83 18.14
N THR A 110 17.96 -1.71 17.28
CA THR A 110 16.55 -1.73 16.86
C THR A 110 15.62 -2.43 17.86
N ASP A 111 15.97 -2.46 19.15
CA ASP A 111 15.20 -3.19 20.16
C ASP A 111 14.11 -2.28 20.75
N ILE A 112 13.06 -2.10 19.95
CA ILE A 112 11.91 -1.23 20.26
C ILE A 112 10.78 -2.13 20.78
N ILE A 113 10.13 -1.70 21.87
CA ILE A 113 8.95 -2.39 22.42
C ILE A 113 7.86 -2.47 21.35
N SER A 114 7.20 -3.63 21.24
CA SER A 114 6.14 -3.82 20.26
C SER A 114 5.02 -2.79 20.44
N GLU A 115 4.64 -2.15 19.33
CA GLU A 115 3.66 -1.08 19.29
C GLU A 115 2.81 -1.16 18.01
N ALA A 116 1.72 -0.38 17.98
CA ALA A 116 0.89 -0.29 16.79
C ALA A 116 1.61 0.49 15.69
N ILE A 117 1.62 -0.09 14.48
CA ILE A 117 2.26 0.52 13.31
C ILE A 117 1.21 1.31 12.52
N PRO A 118 1.38 2.63 12.30
CA PRO A 118 0.44 3.40 11.51
C PRO A 118 0.52 3.03 10.02
N LEU A 119 -0.57 3.23 9.29
CA LEU A 119 -0.60 3.00 7.84
C LEU A 119 0.43 3.91 7.15
N GLY A 120 1.24 3.32 6.28
CA GLY A 120 2.30 4.03 5.56
C GLY A 120 3.59 4.23 6.35
N ALA A 121 3.70 3.70 7.58
CA ALA A 121 4.95 3.72 8.33
C ALA A 121 6.09 3.05 7.56
N ILE A 122 7.27 3.67 7.60
CA ILE A 122 8.50 3.12 7.04
C ILE A 122 9.31 2.56 8.21
N GLN A 123 9.40 1.22 8.24
CA GLN A 123 10.19 0.52 9.25
C GLN A 123 11.57 0.23 8.68
N VAL A 124 12.62 0.50 9.48
CA VAL A 124 14.01 0.17 9.15
C VAL A 124 14.43 -1.02 10.02
N PRO A 125 14.22 -2.26 9.54
CA PRO A 125 14.68 -3.45 10.26
C PRO A 125 16.21 -3.55 10.23
N ARG A 126 16.77 -4.44 11.07
CA ARG A 126 18.23 -4.71 11.10
C ARG A 126 18.79 -5.11 9.74
#